data_AF-A0A1J4VZB5-F1
#
_entry.id   AF-A0A1J4VZB5-F1
#
_cell.length_a   1.000
_cell.length_b   1.000
_cell.length_c   1.000
_cell.angle_alpha   90.00
_cell.angle_beta   90.00
_cell.angle_gamma   90.00
#
_symmetry.space_group_name_H-M   'P 1'
#
loop_
_entity.id
_entity.type
_entity.pdbx_description
1 polymer ?
#
loop_
_entity_poly.entity_id
_entity_poly.type
_entity_poly.pdbx_seq_one_letter_code
_entity_poly.pdbx_strand_id
1 'polypeptide(L)'
;MTTGKKNIEQVEILSITCDKCGTKYTPKDIIEWQELHCINFTGGYGSVFGDTSEVKVDFCQRCLKELIKPYCRVDGLSIADI
;
A
#
# COMPACT_ATOMS: atom_id res chain seq x y z
N MET A 1 -21.82 -35.18 -2.28
CA MET A 1 -21.12 -33.90 -2.50
C MET A 1 -22.00 -33.06 -3.40
N THR A 2 -22.54 -31.96 -2.90
CA THR A 2 -23.50 -31.13 -3.63
C THR A 2 -22.77 -29.87 -4.09
N THR A 3 -22.67 -29.67 -5.40
CA THR A 3 -21.98 -28.53 -6.00
C THR A 3 -23.02 -27.48 -6.39
N GLY A 4 -22.77 -26.21 -6.06
CA GLY A 4 -23.64 -25.09 -6.40
C GLY A 4 -22.84 -23.93 -6.98
N LYS A 5 -23.41 -23.21 -7.96
CA LYS A 5 -22.82 -21.98 -8.49
C LYS A 5 -23.15 -20.82 -7.54
N LYS A 6 -22.13 -20.06 -7.16
CA LYS A 6 -22.26 -18.80 -6.44
C LYS A 6 -21.75 -17.67 -7.33
N ASN A 7 -22.56 -16.65 -7.54
CA ASN A 7 -22.10 -15.42 -8.21
C ASN A 7 -21.42 -14.54 -7.16
N ILE A 8 -20.25 -14.00 -7.49
CA ILE A 8 -19.47 -13.12 -6.63
C ILE A 8 -19.26 -11.81 -7.40
N GLU A 9 -19.62 -10.70 -6.78
CA GLU A 9 -19.26 -9.37 -7.28
C GLU A 9 -17.85 -9.04 -6.81
N GLN A 10 -16.94 -8.82 -7.76
CA GLN A 10 -15.55 -8.48 -7.49
C GLN A 10 -15.34 -7.00 -7.79
N VAL A 11 -14.85 -6.27 -6.80
CA VAL A 11 -14.39 -4.89 -6.98
C VAL A 11 -12.90 -4.94 -7.34
N GLU A 12 -12.54 -4.38 -8.48
CA GLU A 12 -11.15 -4.22 -8.90
C GLU A 12 -10.67 -2.78 -8.69
N ILE A 13 -9.46 -2.63 -8.15
CA ILE A 13 -8.80 -1.34 -8.04
C ILE A 13 -8.15 -1.01 -9.38
N LEU A 14 -8.66 0.03 -10.04
CA LEU A 14 -8.20 0.43 -11.39
C LEU A 14 -6.96 1.32 -11.35
N SER A 15 -6.74 2.02 -10.24
CA SER A 15 -5.57 2.88 -10.06
C SER A 15 -5.40 3.30 -8.61
N ILE A 16 -4.16 3.62 -8.23
CA ILE A 16 -3.78 4.18 -6.93
C ILE A 16 -2.90 5.40 -7.21
N THR A 17 -3.05 6.47 -6.43
CA THR A 17 -2.21 7.66 -6.54
C THR A 17 -1.36 7.77 -5.29
N CYS A 18 -0.05 7.89 -5.44
CA CYS A 18 0.82 8.08 -4.28
C CYS A 18 0.57 9.47 -3.68
N ASP A 19 0.22 9.53 -2.39
CA ASP A 19 -0.13 10.79 -1.71
C ASP A 19 1.07 11.73 -1.51
N LYS A 20 2.30 11.19 -1.51
CA LYS A 20 3.53 12.00 -1.38
C LYS A 20 3.95 12.65 -2.69
N CYS A 21 4.01 11.89 -3.80
CA CYS A 21 4.52 12.41 -5.07
C CYS A 21 3.45 12.69 -6.13
N GLY A 22 2.18 12.35 -5.87
CA GLY A 22 1.06 12.52 -6.79
C GLY A 22 1.10 11.62 -8.02
N THR A 23 2.09 10.71 -8.14
CA THR A 23 2.17 9.79 -9.27
C THR A 23 1.04 8.77 -9.19
N LYS A 24 0.30 8.64 -10.29
CA LYS A 24 -0.76 7.65 -10.47
C LYS A 24 -0.19 6.38 -11.07
N TYR A 25 -0.55 5.25 -10.48
CA TYR A 25 -0.20 3.92 -10.92
C TYR A 25 -1.47 3.13 -11.25
N THR A 26 -1.33 2.18 -12.16
CA THR A 26 -2.38 1.29 -12.64
C THR A 26 -1.90 -0.17 -12.61
N PRO A 27 -2.79 -1.16 -12.73
CA PRO A 27 -2.37 -2.57 -12.83
C PRO A 27 -1.41 -2.89 -13.99
N LYS A 28 -1.27 -1.98 -14.97
CA LYS A 28 -0.29 -2.11 -16.08
C LYS A 28 1.13 -1.78 -15.65
N ASP A 29 1.30 -1.03 -14.57
CA ASP A 29 2.59 -0.62 -14.01
C ASP A 29 3.12 -1.73 -13.08
N ILE A 30 3.17 -2.97 -13.58
CA ILE A 30 3.27 -4.22 -12.80
C ILE A 30 4.29 -4.14 -11.65
N ILE A 31 5.49 -3.64 -11.93
CA ILE A 31 6.58 -3.53 -10.94
C ILE A 31 6.22 -2.58 -9.80
N GLU A 32 5.74 -1.38 -10.14
CA GLU A 32 5.40 -0.38 -9.14
C GLU A 32 4.09 -0.74 -8.42
N TRP A 33 3.14 -1.34 -9.15
CA TRP A 33 1.83 -1.72 -8.64
C TRP A 33 1.91 -2.75 -7.52
N GLN A 34 2.78 -3.76 -7.66
CA GLN A 34 2.97 -4.80 -6.65
C GLN A 34 3.66 -4.29 -5.38
N GLU A 35 4.40 -3.18 -5.48
CA GLU A 35 5.16 -2.58 -4.38
C GLU A 35 4.49 -1.32 -3.79
N LEU A 36 3.25 -1.03 -4.17
CA LEU A 36 2.44 0.01 -3.53
C LEU A 36 2.13 -0.38 -2.09
N HIS A 37 2.25 0.59 -1.19
CA HIS A 37 1.95 0.40 0.23
C HIS A 37 0.76 1.26 0.63
N CYS A 38 -0.36 0.61 0.94
CA CYS A 38 -1.63 1.26 1.28
C CYS A 38 -1.91 1.06 2.77
N ILE A 39 -1.92 2.15 3.52
CA ILE A 39 -2.27 2.16 4.95
C ILE A 39 -3.74 2.54 5.05
N ASN A 40 -4.54 1.72 5.75
CA ASN A 40 -5.94 2.01 6.02
C ASN A 40 -6.33 1.41 7.38
N PHE A 41 -6.50 2.26 8.38
CA PHE A 41 -6.94 1.84 9.71
C PHE A 41 -7.74 2.93 10.43
N THR A 42 -8.42 2.55 11.51
CA THR A 42 -9.13 3.48 12.41
C THR A 42 -8.38 3.56 13.73
N GLY A 43 -8.10 4.78 14.20
CA GLY A 43 -7.45 5.04 15.47
C GLY A 43 -8.28 4.55 16.67
N GLY A 44 -7.65 3.81 17.57
CA GLY A 44 -8.24 3.44 18.86
C GLY A 44 -8.24 4.60 19.86
N TYR A 45 -8.73 4.33 21.07
CA TYR A 45 -8.68 5.29 22.18
C TYR A 45 -7.23 5.63 22.56
N GLY A 46 -6.93 6.92 22.69
CA GLY A 46 -5.58 7.44 22.95
C GLY A 46 -4.63 7.37 21.76
N SER A 47 -5.14 7.13 20.54
CA SER A 47 -4.30 7.06 19.34
C SER A 47 -3.61 8.40 19.08
N VAL A 48 -2.33 8.36 18.71
CA VAL A 48 -1.58 9.56 18.29
C VAL A 48 -2.16 10.21 17.03
N PHE A 49 -2.96 9.47 16.26
CA PHE A 49 -3.67 9.98 15.08
C PHE A 49 -5.07 10.52 15.41
N GLY A 50 -5.48 10.48 16.68
CA GLY A 50 -6.81 10.85 17.14
C GLY A 50 -7.72 9.64 17.32
N ASP A 51 -8.62 9.75 18.30
CA ASP A 51 -9.60 8.72 18.63
C ASP A 51 -10.61 8.57 17.51
N THR A 52 -10.90 7.32 17.12
CA THR A 52 -11.83 6.96 16.04
C THR A 52 -11.50 7.56 14.67
N SER A 53 -10.30 8.13 14.51
CA SER A 53 -9.89 8.81 13.28
C SER A 53 -9.56 7.80 12.19
N GLU A 54 -10.12 7.99 10.99
CA GLU A 54 -9.74 7.20 9.82
C GLU A 54 -8.40 7.69 9.27
N VAL A 55 -7.42 6.79 9.24
CA VAL A 55 -6.08 7.07 8.70
C VAL A 55 -5.91 6.29 7.41
N LYS A 56 -5.74 7.01 6.31
CA LYS A 56 -5.52 6.46 4.98
C LYS A 56 -4.34 7.15 4.32
N VAL A 57 -3.42 6.38 3.76
CA VAL A 57 -2.34 6.92 2.92
C VAL A 57 -1.77 5.86 1.99
N ASP A 58 -1.50 6.22 0.75
CA ASP A 58 -0.93 5.37 -0.29
C ASP A 58 0.47 5.86 -0.71
N PHE A 59 1.46 4.98 -0.63
CA PHE A 59 2.83 5.28 -1.02
C PHE A 59 3.33 4.39 -2.15
N CYS A 60 4.01 4.98 -3.14
CA CYS A 60 4.87 4.21 -4.03
C CYS A 60 6.15 3.79 -3.30
N GLN A 61 6.79 2.71 -3.78
CA GLN A 61 7.99 2.15 -3.16
C GLN A 61 9.11 3.17 -2.92
N ARG A 62 9.28 4.13 -3.84
CA ARG A 62 10.29 5.20 -3.73
C ARG A 62 9.99 6.14 -2.57
N CYS A 63 8.74 6.62 -2.49
CA CYS A 63 8.28 7.51 -1.44
C CYS A 63 8.25 6.82 -0.07
N LEU A 64 7.81 5.56 -0.02
CA LEU A 64 7.86 4.77 1.19
C LEU A 64 9.29 4.67 1.71
N LYS A 65 10.24 4.23 0.85
CA LYS A 65 11.66 4.12 1.21
C LYS A 65 12.19 5.43 1.75
N GLU A 66 11.92 6.56 1.10
CA GLU A 66 12.36 7.87 1.56
C GLU A 66 11.87 8.20 2.98
N LEU A 67 10.59 7.94 3.28
CA LEU A 67 9.98 8.22 4.58
C LEU A 67 10.52 7.33 5.70
N ILE A 68 10.70 6.04 5.41
CA ILE A 68 11.10 5.06 6.43
C ILE A 68 12.62 4.85 6.49
N LYS A 69 13.40 5.42 5.54
CA LYS A 69 14.86 5.20 5.41
C LYS A 69 15.62 5.28 6.73
N PRO A 70 15.38 6.27 7.61
CA PRO A 70 16.13 6.38 8.87
C PRO A 70 15.85 5.23 9.86
N TYR A 71 14.77 4.48 9.65
CA TYR A 71 14.24 3.50 10.60
C TYR A 71 14.21 2.07 10.02
N CYS A 72 14.27 1.91 8.71
CA CYS A 72 14.18 0.60 8.06
C CYS A 72 15.52 -0.15 8.12
N ARG A 73 15.44 -1.46 8.40
CA ARG A 73 16.54 -2.42 8.20
C ARG A 73 16.24 -3.23 6.95
N VAL A 74 17.22 -3.37 6.08
CA VAL A 74 17.12 -4.14 4.83
C VAL A 74 18.22 -5.18 4.86
N ASP A 75 17.83 -6.45 4.95
CA ASP A 75 18.75 -7.59 4.90
C ASP A 75 18.64 -8.27 3.52
N GLY A 76 19.77 -8.56 2.87
CA GLY A 76 19.84 -9.16 1.52
C GLY A 76 20.60 -8.30 0.50
N LEU A 77 20.78 -8.83 -0.72
CA LEU A 77 21.45 -8.10 -1.81
C LEU A 77 20.59 -6.91 -2.24
N SER A 78 21.08 -5.69 -2.03
CA SER A 78 20.52 -4.52 -2.66
C SER A 78 20.96 -4.47 -4.13
N ILE A 79 20.22 -3.75 -4.98
CA ILE A 79 20.66 -3.48 -6.37
C ILE A 79 22.01 -2.73 -6.41
N ALA A 80 22.46 -2.12 -5.31
CA ALA A 80 23.80 -1.54 -5.21
C ALA A 80 24.90 -2.60 -4.95
N ASP A 81 24.52 -3.86 -4.68
CA ASP A 81 25.42 -5.00 -4.41
C ASP A 81 25.53 -5.95 -5.63
N ILE A 82 24.96 -5.57 -6.79
CA ILE A 82 25.09 -6.23 -8.10
C ILE A 82 25.71 -5.23 -9.08
#